data_AF-A0A7J7XP37-F1
#
_entry.id   AF-A0A7J7XP37-F1
#
_cell.length_a   1.000
_cell.length_b   1.000
_cell.length_c   1.000
_cell.angle_alpha   90.00
_cell.angle_beta   90.00
_cell.angle_gamma   90.00
#
_symmetry.space_group_name_H-M   'P 1'
#
loop_
_entity.id
_entity.type
_entity.pdbx_description
1 polymer ?
#
loop_
_entity_poly.entity_id
_entity_poly.type
_entity_poly.pdbx_seq_one_letter_code
_entity_poly.pdbx_strand_id
1 'polypeptide(L)'
;MTFEGEIKDKNVQVVELPIVDSLHPRPPYLPLAVPEDLADRLVRVHGDPAVWWVSQFVKYLIRPQPWLEKEIEEATKKLGFKHPVIGVHVRRTDKVGTEAAFHPIEEYMVHVEEHFQLLARRMQVDKKRVYLATDDPSLLKEAKTKYPSYEFISDNSISWSAGLHNRYTENSLRGVILDIHFLSQADFLVCTFSSQVCRVAYEIMQTLHPDASANFHSLDDIYYFGGQNAHNQIAIYPHQPRTADEIPMEPGDIIGVAGNHWDGYSKGVNRKLGRTGLYPSYKVREKIETVKYPTYPEAEK
;
A
#
# COMPACT_ATOMS: atom_id res chain seq x y z
N MET A 1 -32.16 -8.19 -1.84
CA MET A 1 -32.40 -7.65 -0.48
C MET A 1 -31.08 -7.11 0.03
N THR A 2 -31.06 -5.90 0.56
CA THR A 2 -29.84 -5.27 1.09
C THR A 2 -29.36 -6.00 2.35
N PHE A 3 -28.06 -6.06 2.57
CA PHE A 3 -27.44 -6.72 3.74
C PHE A 3 -27.99 -6.16 5.07
N GLU A 4 -28.53 -7.04 5.91
CA GLU A 4 -29.02 -6.74 7.26
C GLU A 4 -28.20 -7.43 8.37
N GLY A 5 -27.25 -8.29 8.00
CA GLY A 5 -26.37 -9.02 8.90
C GLY A 5 -26.45 -10.52 8.69
N GLU A 6 -25.30 -11.20 8.77
CA GLU A 6 -25.13 -12.62 8.45
C GLU A 6 -26.18 -13.56 9.09
N ILE A 7 -26.53 -13.32 10.36
CA ILE A 7 -27.54 -14.14 11.08
C ILE A 7 -28.94 -13.98 10.49
N LYS A 8 -29.33 -12.75 10.11
CA LYS A 8 -30.65 -12.46 9.53
C LYS A 8 -30.72 -12.94 8.09
N ASP A 9 -29.64 -12.76 7.36
CA ASP A 9 -29.56 -13.04 5.92
C ASP A 9 -29.30 -14.53 5.62
N LYS A 10 -29.18 -15.40 6.63
CA LYS A 10 -28.81 -16.82 6.47
C LYS A 10 -29.65 -17.62 5.46
N ASN A 11 -30.92 -17.24 5.27
CA ASN A 11 -31.86 -17.91 4.36
C ASN A 11 -32.14 -17.07 3.09
N VAL A 12 -31.43 -15.95 2.93
CA VAL A 12 -31.53 -15.07 1.76
C VAL A 12 -30.49 -15.54 0.76
N GLN A 13 -30.95 -16.04 -0.39
CA GLN A 13 -30.06 -16.60 -1.41
C GLN A 13 -29.14 -15.54 -2.04
N VAL A 14 -29.63 -14.32 -2.22
CA VAL A 14 -28.91 -13.21 -2.87
C VAL A 14 -29.03 -11.96 -2.01
N VAL A 15 -27.89 -11.49 -1.51
CA VAL A 15 -27.77 -10.29 -0.67
C VAL A 15 -27.02 -9.20 -1.43
N GLU A 16 -27.56 -8.00 -1.43
CA GLU A 16 -26.94 -6.81 -2.01
C GLU A 16 -26.11 -6.08 -0.94
N LEU A 17 -24.79 -6.01 -1.13
CA LEU A 17 -23.88 -5.38 -0.17
C LEU A 17 -23.64 -3.91 -0.56
N PRO A 18 -23.90 -2.92 0.34
CA PRO A 18 -23.59 -1.51 0.07
C PRO A 18 -22.08 -1.23 0.18
N ILE A 19 -21.68 -0.01 -0.18
CA ILE A 19 -20.32 0.49 0.11
C ILE A 19 -20.05 0.51 1.62
N VAL A 20 -18.78 0.39 2.00
CA VAL A 20 -18.35 0.22 3.40
C VAL A 20 -18.78 1.39 4.31
N ASP A 21 -18.86 2.60 3.77
CA ASP A 21 -19.30 3.82 4.47
C ASP A 21 -20.73 3.73 4.99
N SER A 22 -21.58 2.96 4.30
CA SER A 22 -23.00 2.76 4.63
C SER A 22 -23.29 1.35 5.16
N LEU A 23 -22.25 0.53 5.40
CA LEU A 23 -22.40 -0.86 5.82
C LEU A 23 -22.73 -0.95 7.30
N HIS A 24 -23.96 -1.36 7.63
CA HIS A 24 -24.40 -1.58 9.00
C HIS A 24 -25.39 -2.75 9.10
N PRO A 25 -25.19 -3.72 10.02
CA PRO A 25 -24.04 -3.86 10.91
C PRO A 25 -22.75 -4.23 10.16
N ARG A 26 -21.58 -3.97 10.75
CA ARG A 26 -20.30 -4.35 10.13
C ARG A 26 -19.98 -5.82 10.44
N PRO A 27 -19.78 -6.71 9.45
CA PRO A 27 -19.35 -8.09 9.68
C PRO A 27 -17.89 -8.14 10.15
N PRO A 28 -17.44 -9.26 10.74
CA PRO A 28 -16.06 -9.40 11.22
C PRO A 28 -15.04 -9.55 10.08
N TYR A 29 -15.48 -9.89 8.87
CA TYR A 29 -14.64 -10.21 7.71
C TYR A 29 -14.07 -8.96 7.00
N LEU A 30 -13.46 -8.05 7.76
CA LEU A 30 -12.92 -6.79 7.28
C LEU A 30 -11.43 -6.66 7.66
N PRO A 31 -10.60 -5.98 6.84
CA PRO A 31 -9.23 -5.67 7.19
C PRO A 31 -9.16 -4.89 8.52
N LEU A 32 -8.06 -4.94 9.28
CA LEU A 32 -6.79 -5.62 8.98
C LEU A 32 -6.72 -7.06 9.54
N ALA A 33 -7.87 -7.69 9.83
CA ALA A 33 -7.89 -9.05 10.35
C ALA A 33 -7.54 -10.09 9.27
N VAL A 34 -6.93 -11.19 9.69
CA VAL A 34 -6.60 -12.34 8.84
C VAL A 34 -7.37 -13.61 9.27
N PRO A 35 -7.50 -14.62 8.40
CA PRO A 35 -8.08 -15.90 8.76
C PRO A 35 -7.33 -16.59 9.91
N GLU A 36 -8.07 -17.01 10.93
CA GLU A 36 -7.52 -17.67 12.12
C GLU A 36 -6.72 -18.92 11.79
N ASP A 37 -7.18 -19.73 10.83
CA ASP A 37 -6.52 -20.96 10.39
C ASP A 37 -5.20 -20.72 9.63
N LEU A 38 -5.01 -19.52 9.08
CA LEU A 38 -3.81 -19.13 8.34
C LEU A 38 -2.83 -18.30 9.17
N ALA A 39 -3.27 -17.68 10.27
CA ALA A 39 -2.53 -16.69 11.01
C ALA A 39 -1.10 -17.15 11.40
N ASP A 40 -0.96 -18.31 12.03
CA ASP A 40 0.35 -18.85 12.44
C ASP A 40 1.31 -19.10 11.28
N ARG A 41 0.77 -19.47 10.12
CA ARG A 41 1.56 -19.72 8.90
C ARG A 41 1.98 -18.40 8.27
N LEU A 42 1.08 -17.41 8.23
CA LEU A 42 1.35 -16.10 7.66
C LEU A 42 2.41 -15.36 8.48
N VAL A 43 2.29 -15.34 9.81
CA VAL A 43 3.28 -14.68 10.70
C VAL A 43 4.68 -15.27 10.55
N ARG A 44 4.79 -16.55 10.17
CA ARG A 44 6.08 -17.19 9.92
C ARG A 44 6.73 -16.76 8.62
N VAL A 45 5.94 -16.37 7.62
CA VAL A 45 6.40 -16.17 6.25
C VAL A 45 6.35 -14.70 5.82
N HIS A 46 5.48 -13.89 6.39
CA HIS A 46 5.18 -12.53 5.92
C HIS A 46 5.18 -11.51 7.08
N GLY A 47 5.90 -10.40 6.91
CA GLY A 47 6.01 -9.34 7.92
C GLY A 47 4.73 -8.55 8.18
N ASP A 48 3.81 -8.53 7.21
CA ASP A 48 2.47 -7.94 7.35
C ASP A 48 1.38 -8.88 6.79
N PRO A 49 0.79 -9.76 7.62
CA PRO A 49 -0.24 -10.69 7.18
C PRO A 49 -1.51 -10.02 6.64
N ALA A 50 -1.82 -8.80 7.06
CA ALA A 50 -3.06 -8.12 6.67
C ALA A 50 -3.03 -7.75 5.19
N VAL A 51 -1.95 -7.12 4.72
CA VAL A 51 -1.79 -6.82 3.29
C VAL A 51 -1.69 -8.09 2.45
N TRP A 52 -1.05 -9.15 2.97
CA TRP A 52 -1.01 -10.43 2.25
C TRP A 52 -2.42 -10.98 2.02
N TRP A 53 -3.30 -10.92 3.03
CA TRP A 53 -4.67 -11.39 2.91
C TRP A 53 -5.48 -10.57 1.90
N VAL A 54 -5.38 -9.23 1.96
CA VAL A 54 -6.00 -8.33 0.97
C VAL A 54 -5.51 -8.66 -0.45
N SER A 55 -4.20 -8.90 -0.61
CA SER A 55 -3.59 -9.17 -1.91
C SER A 55 -4.13 -10.42 -2.62
N GLN A 56 -4.62 -11.42 -1.87
CA GLN A 56 -5.18 -12.64 -2.48
C GLN A 56 -6.47 -12.32 -3.26
N PHE A 57 -7.30 -11.41 -2.74
CA PHE A 57 -8.50 -10.96 -3.45
C PHE A 57 -8.15 -10.10 -4.65
N VAL A 58 -7.20 -9.17 -4.49
CA VAL A 58 -6.71 -8.35 -5.61
C VAL A 58 -6.19 -9.24 -6.73
N LYS A 59 -5.33 -10.22 -6.42
CA LYS A 59 -4.79 -11.20 -7.37
C LYS A 59 -5.86 -11.91 -8.19
N TYR A 60 -6.94 -12.33 -7.54
CA TYR A 60 -8.04 -13.01 -8.21
C TYR A 60 -8.84 -12.08 -9.13
N LEU A 61 -9.09 -10.84 -8.69
CA LEU A 61 -9.87 -9.84 -9.42
C LEU A 61 -9.16 -9.35 -10.68
N ILE A 62 -7.85 -9.16 -10.62
CA ILE A 62 -7.07 -8.53 -11.72
C ILE A 62 -6.58 -9.51 -12.79
N ARG A 63 -7.08 -10.75 -12.82
CA ARG A 63 -6.72 -11.71 -13.88
C ARG A 63 -7.04 -11.08 -15.24
N PRO A 64 -6.02 -10.81 -16.08
CA PRO A 64 -6.21 -9.99 -17.26
C PRO A 64 -7.01 -10.76 -18.32
N GLN A 65 -7.77 -10.02 -19.13
CA GLN A 65 -8.25 -10.54 -20.40
C GLN A 65 -7.05 -10.77 -21.35
N PRO A 66 -7.12 -11.70 -22.30
CA PRO A 66 -5.98 -12.02 -23.17
C PRO A 66 -5.38 -10.81 -23.91
N TRP A 67 -6.22 -9.84 -24.29
CA TRP A 67 -5.76 -8.62 -24.95
C TRP A 67 -4.96 -7.70 -24.01
N LEU A 68 -5.32 -7.65 -22.72
CA LEU A 68 -4.65 -6.84 -21.71
C LEU A 68 -3.32 -7.48 -21.30
N GLU A 69 -3.29 -8.80 -21.19
CA GLU A 69 -2.05 -9.56 -20.95
C GLU A 69 -1.03 -9.29 -22.07
N LYS A 70 -1.47 -9.40 -23.33
CA LYS A 70 -0.65 -9.06 -24.50
C LYS A 70 -0.18 -7.60 -24.48
N GLU A 71 -1.04 -6.67 -24.11
CA GLU A 71 -0.67 -5.25 -23.98
C GLU A 71 0.40 -5.02 -22.91
N ILE A 72 0.30 -5.70 -21.76
CA ILE A 72 1.31 -5.64 -20.70
C ILE A 72 2.67 -6.16 -21.22
N GLU A 73 2.68 -7.29 -21.93
CA GLU A 73 3.91 -7.85 -22.51
C GLU A 73 4.54 -6.92 -23.55
N GLU A 74 3.72 -6.33 -24.42
CA GLU A 74 4.17 -5.38 -25.44
C GLU A 74 4.70 -4.09 -24.81
N ALA A 75 4.02 -3.56 -23.79
CA ALA A 75 4.46 -2.41 -23.03
C ALA A 75 5.79 -2.67 -22.31
N THR A 76 5.95 -3.85 -21.71
CA THR A 76 7.19 -4.28 -21.03
C THR A 76 8.39 -4.19 -21.98
N LYS A 77 8.23 -4.75 -23.19
CA LYS A 77 9.26 -4.72 -24.25
C LYS A 77 9.51 -3.31 -24.76
N LYS A 78 8.44 -2.56 -25.05
CA LYS A 78 8.51 -1.20 -25.62
C LYS A 78 9.17 -0.20 -24.66
N LEU A 79 8.86 -0.29 -23.37
CA LEU A 79 9.43 0.57 -22.33
C LEU A 79 10.85 0.14 -21.93
N GLY A 80 11.28 -1.07 -22.31
CA GLY A 80 12.56 -1.63 -21.89
C GLY A 80 12.60 -1.86 -20.38
N PHE A 81 11.47 -2.23 -19.77
CA PHE A 81 11.37 -2.46 -18.33
C PHE A 81 12.26 -3.65 -17.93
N LYS A 82 13.19 -3.40 -17.00
CA LYS A 82 14.19 -4.40 -16.55
C LYS A 82 14.71 -4.06 -15.15
N HIS A 83 15.09 -5.09 -14.42
CA HIS A 83 15.67 -5.01 -13.09
C HIS A 83 17.19 -4.70 -13.13
N PRO A 84 17.77 -4.10 -12.07
CA PRO A 84 17.07 -3.54 -10.91
C PRO A 84 16.36 -2.22 -11.25
N VAL A 85 15.15 -2.04 -10.73
CA VAL A 85 14.28 -0.88 -10.94
C VAL A 85 13.49 -0.54 -9.67
N ILE A 86 13.43 0.74 -9.33
CA ILE A 86 12.60 1.23 -8.22
C ILE A 86 11.37 1.93 -8.81
N GLY A 87 10.19 1.57 -8.31
CA GLY A 87 8.92 2.18 -8.68
C GLY A 87 8.73 3.47 -7.90
N VAL A 88 8.42 4.56 -8.59
CA VAL A 88 8.11 5.86 -7.98
C VAL A 88 6.75 6.30 -8.47
N HIS A 89 5.83 6.50 -7.54
CA HIS A 89 4.50 7.02 -7.83
C HIS A 89 4.32 8.40 -7.20
N VAL A 90 4.22 9.42 -8.06
CA VAL A 90 4.02 10.81 -7.66
C VAL A 90 2.61 11.26 -8.03
N ARG A 91 1.75 11.43 -7.02
CA ARG A 91 0.37 11.91 -7.17
C ARG A 91 0.31 13.40 -6.85
N ARG A 92 -0.13 14.22 -7.81
CA ARG A 92 -0.30 15.67 -7.65
C ARG A 92 -1.77 16.06 -7.84
N THR A 93 -2.10 16.51 -9.05
CA THR A 93 -3.35 17.17 -9.50
C THR A 93 -4.36 17.53 -8.40
N ASP A 94 -5.50 16.84 -8.34
CA ASP A 94 -6.65 17.12 -7.46
C ASP A 94 -6.45 16.70 -6.00
N LYS A 95 -5.35 16.01 -5.70
CA LYS A 95 -5.08 15.45 -4.37
C LYS A 95 -4.32 16.44 -3.48
N VAL A 96 -3.56 17.35 -4.08
CA VAL A 96 -2.82 18.40 -3.37
C VAL A 96 -3.80 19.41 -2.76
N GLY A 97 -3.77 19.53 -1.43
CA GLY A 97 -4.57 20.51 -0.67
C GLY A 97 -5.94 20.01 -0.22
N THR A 98 -6.33 18.78 -0.56
CA THR A 98 -7.56 18.13 -0.10
C THR A 98 -7.25 16.88 0.73
N GLU A 99 -6.55 15.92 0.14
CA GLU A 99 -6.28 14.60 0.74
C GLU A 99 -4.80 14.37 1.03
N ALA A 100 -3.89 15.08 0.36
CA ALA A 100 -2.44 14.91 0.52
C ALA A 100 -1.67 16.23 0.34
N ALA A 101 -0.42 16.25 0.81
CA ALA A 101 0.51 17.34 0.58
C ALA A 101 1.18 17.23 -0.79
N PHE A 102 1.68 18.36 -1.30
CA PHE A 102 2.60 18.35 -2.44
C PHE A 102 3.97 17.91 -1.95
N HIS A 103 4.52 16.88 -2.58
CA HIS A 103 5.89 16.42 -2.33
C HIS A 103 6.75 16.69 -3.59
N PRO A 104 7.89 17.41 -3.46
CA PRO A 104 8.82 17.62 -4.56
C PRO A 104 9.52 16.31 -4.94
N ILE A 105 10.00 16.19 -6.18
CA ILE A 105 10.62 14.95 -6.69
C ILE A 105 11.86 14.53 -5.88
N GLU A 106 12.56 15.52 -5.30
CA GLU A 106 13.70 15.33 -4.41
C GLU A 106 13.38 14.44 -3.21
N GLU A 107 12.20 14.61 -2.61
CA GLU A 107 11.80 13.85 -1.43
C GLU A 107 11.71 12.35 -1.75
N TYR A 108 11.09 12.00 -2.88
CA TYR A 108 11.06 10.62 -3.37
C TYR A 108 12.48 10.11 -3.69
N MET A 109 13.28 10.92 -4.39
CA MET A 109 14.56 10.49 -4.93
C MET A 109 15.64 10.26 -3.86
N VAL A 110 15.53 10.86 -2.67
CA VAL A 110 16.40 10.53 -1.53
C VAL A 110 16.27 9.05 -1.16
N HIS A 111 15.04 8.55 -1.02
CA HIS A 111 14.79 7.14 -0.68
C HIS A 111 15.14 6.19 -1.83
N VAL A 112 14.93 6.62 -3.08
CA VAL A 112 15.37 5.87 -4.27
C VAL A 112 16.90 5.71 -4.28
N GLU A 113 17.65 6.78 -4.04
CA GLU A 113 19.12 6.74 -3.98
C GLU A 113 19.60 5.85 -2.83
N GLU A 114 19.05 6.03 -1.62
CA GLU A 114 19.39 5.22 -0.45
C GLU A 114 19.15 3.72 -0.72
N HIS A 115 18.01 3.38 -1.32
CA HIS A 115 17.72 1.98 -1.63
C HIS A 115 18.62 1.43 -2.74
N PHE A 116 18.98 2.21 -3.76
CA PHE A 116 19.99 1.78 -4.73
C PHE A 116 21.37 1.55 -4.10
N GLN A 117 21.76 2.35 -3.10
CA GLN A 117 22.98 2.11 -2.33
C GLN A 117 22.91 0.79 -1.54
N LEU A 118 21.74 0.46 -0.98
CA LEU A 118 21.50 -0.84 -0.35
C LEU A 118 21.59 -1.99 -1.35
N LEU A 119 20.96 -1.87 -2.52
CA LEU A 119 21.03 -2.88 -3.58
C LEU A 119 22.46 -3.11 -4.06
N ALA A 120 23.22 -2.03 -4.28
CA ALA A 120 24.61 -2.09 -4.74
C ALA A 120 25.56 -2.85 -3.79
N ARG A 121 25.18 -3.00 -2.51
CA ARG A 121 25.95 -3.81 -1.54
C ARG A 121 25.77 -5.32 -1.71
N ARG A 122 24.70 -5.76 -2.37
CA ARG A 122 24.34 -7.18 -2.51
C ARG A 122 24.28 -7.68 -3.95
N MET A 123 24.19 -6.78 -4.91
CA MET A 123 24.15 -7.11 -6.34
C MET A 123 24.78 -6.01 -7.18
N GLN A 124 25.17 -6.35 -8.40
CA GLN A 124 25.63 -5.37 -9.37
C GLN A 124 24.45 -4.50 -9.84
N VAL A 125 24.59 -3.19 -9.71
CA VAL A 125 23.64 -2.20 -10.27
C VAL A 125 24.27 -1.63 -11.52
N ASP A 126 23.90 -2.17 -12.68
CA ASP A 126 24.42 -1.72 -13.98
C ASP A 126 23.92 -0.33 -14.36
N LYS A 127 22.67 -0.02 -14.00
CA LYS A 127 22.06 1.30 -14.15
C LYS A 127 20.99 1.50 -13.08
N LYS A 128 20.92 2.70 -12.50
CA LYS A 128 19.86 3.09 -11.57
C LYS A 128 18.59 3.43 -12.36
N ARG A 129 17.63 2.50 -12.39
CA ARG A 129 16.37 2.65 -13.15
C ARG A 129 15.23 3.06 -12.23
N VAL A 130 14.42 4.00 -12.69
CA VAL A 130 13.20 4.40 -12.00
C VAL A 130 12.03 4.22 -12.95
N TYR A 131 11.04 3.42 -12.53
CA TYR A 131 9.73 3.45 -13.18
C TYR A 131 8.92 4.59 -12.56
N LEU A 132 8.61 5.62 -13.35
CA LEU A 132 7.90 6.81 -12.87
C LEU A 132 6.44 6.79 -13.36
N ALA A 133 5.52 6.59 -12.42
CA ALA A 133 4.09 6.76 -12.61
C ALA A 133 3.65 8.10 -11.99
N THR A 134 2.94 8.92 -12.77
CA THR A 134 2.49 10.23 -12.30
C THR A 134 1.33 10.74 -13.14
N ASP A 135 0.47 11.54 -12.51
CA ASP A 135 -0.59 12.32 -13.14
C ASP A 135 -0.15 13.74 -13.54
N ASP A 136 1.13 14.09 -13.34
CA ASP A 136 1.73 15.34 -13.80
C ASP A 136 2.67 15.09 -15.01
N PRO A 137 2.25 15.40 -16.24
CA PRO A 137 3.03 15.14 -17.44
C PRO A 137 4.29 16.00 -17.57
N SER A 138 4.46 17.02 -16.73
CA SER A 138 5.68 17.85 -16.72
C SER A 138 6.82 17.21 -15.92
N LEU A 139 6.49 16.32 -14.98
CA LEU A 139 7.43 15.76 -14.01
C LEU A 139 8.51 14.89 -14.65
N LEU A 140 8.20 14.15 -15.71
CA LEU A 140 9.20 13.30 -16.38
C LEU A 140 10.38 14.12 -16.93
N LYS A 141 10.09 15.31 -17.48
CA LYS A 141 11.13 16.21 -18.01
C LYS A 141 11.97 16.80 -16.87
N GLU A 142 11.31 17.20 -15.78
CA GLU A 142 11.96 17.69 -14.57
C GLU A 142 12.91 16.64 -13.97
N ALA A 143 12.42 15.43 -13.76
CA ALA A 143 13.17 14.33 -13.17
C ALA A 143 14.41 13.95 -14.01
N LYS A 144 14.27 13.85 -15.34
CA LYS A 144 15.40 13.60 -16.25
C LYS A 144 16.46 14.71 -16.22
N THR A 145 16.02 15.95 -15.99
CA THR A 145 16.93 17.10 -15.93
C THR A 145 17.70 17.13 -14.61
N LYS A 146 17.02 16.87 -13.48
CA LYS A 146 17.62 16.88 -12.14
C LYS A 146 18.48 15.65 -11.86
N TYR A 147 18.13 14.50 -12.43
CA TYR A 147 18.79 13.21 -12.16
C TYR A 147 19.32 12.55 -13.46
N PRO A 148 20.29 13.17 -14.16
CA PRO A 148 20.78 12.67 -15.46
C PRO A 148 21.51 11.34 -15.37
N SER A 149 21.96 10.92 -14.17
CA SER A 149 22.58 9.61 -13.94
C SER A 149 21.58 8.45 -13.98
N TYR A 150 20.29 8.73 -13.78
CA TYR A 150 19.22 7.74 -13.73
C TYR A 150 18.61 7.47 -15.10
N GLU A 151 18.10 6.26 -15.28
CA GLU A 151 17.28 5.86 -16.43
C GLU A 151 15.81 5.88 -15.99
N PHE A 152 15.04 6.89 -16.43
CA PHE A 152 13.60 6.96 -16.15
C PHE A 152 12.80 6.23 -17.24
N ILE A 153 12.08 5.21 -16.80
CA ILE A 153 11.12 4.42 -17.57
C ILE A 153 9.74 4.98 -17.25
N SER A 154 9.02 5.49 -18.25
CA SER A 154 7.69 6.09 -18.06
C SER A 154 7.03 6.27 -19.43
N ASP A 155 5.70 6.11 -19.47
CA ASP A 155 4.91 6.50 -20.64
C ASP A 155 4.21 7.83 -20.35
N ASN A 156 4.79 8.93 -20.85
CA ASN A 156 4.24 10.26 -20.58
C ASN A 156 2.84 10.46 -21.18
N SER A 157 2.42 9.64 -22.15
CA SER A 157 1.05 9.70 -22.67
C SER A 157 0.02 9.19 -21.66
N ILE A 158 0.40 8.24 -20.80
CA ILE A 158 -0.42 7.78 -19.67
C ILE A 158 -0.60 8.92 -18.67
N SER A 159 0.46 9.65 -18.33
CA SER A 159 0.39 10.84 -17.45
C SER A 159 -0.58 11.91 -17.98
N TRP A 160 -0.58 12.17 -19.30
CA TRP A 160 -1.55 13.06 -19.91
C TRP A 160 -2.99 12.54 -19.81
N SER A 161 -3.20 11.23 -19.98
CA SER A 161 -4.54 10.62 -19.92
C SER A 161 -5.14 10.63 -18.51
N ALA A 162 -4.30 10.63 -17.47
CA ALA A 162 -4.71 10.68 -16.06
C ALA A 162 -5.21 12.07 -15.60
N GLY A 163 -5.01 13.11 -16.42
CA GLY A 163 -5.51 14.46 -16.16
C GLY A 163 -7.04 14.50 -16.06
N LEU A 164 -7.56 15.45 -15.28
CA LEU A 164 -8.99 15.55 -14.92
C LEU A 164 -9.96 15.50 -16.11
N HIS A 165 -9.55 16.00 -17.27
CA HIS A 165 -10.40 16.04 -18.48
C HIS A 165 -10.61 14.66 -19.15
N ASN A 166 -9.68 13.72 -19.00
CA ASN A 166 -9.71 12.42 -19.69
C ASN A 166 -9.71 11.20 -18.74
N ARG A 167 -9.71 11.46 -17.43
CA ARG A 167 -9.49 10.46 -16.38
C ARG A 167 -10.48 9.29 -16.43
N TYR A 168 -11.75 9.56 -16.76
CA TYR A 168 -12.81 8.55 -16.78
C TYR A 168 -13.07 8.01 -18.18
N THR A 169 -12.02 7.48 -18.81
CA THR A 169 -12.05 6.85 -20.15
C THR A 169 -11.36 5.49 -20.12
N GLU A 170 -11.70 4.60 -21.06
CA GLU A 170 -11.02 3.30 -21.19
C GLU A 170 -9.51 3.44 -21.39
N ASN A 171 -9.08 4.48 -22.11
CA ASN A 171 -7.66 4.75 -22.32
C ASN A 171 -6.94 5.10 -21.01
N SER A 172 -7.55 5.96 -20.19
CA SER A 172 -7.02 6.29 -18.85
C SER A 172 -7.04 5.08 -17.92
N LEU A 173 -8.09 4.25 -17.97
CA LEU A 173 -8.19 3.00 -17.22
C LEU A 173 -7.04 2.03 -17.57
N ARG A 174 -6.77 1.83 -18.87
CA ARG A 174 -5.64 1.00 -19.32
C ARG A 174 -4.31 1.59 -18.85
N GLY A 175 -4.16 2.91 -18.93
CA GLY A 175 -2.99 3.63 -18.45
C GLY A 175 -2.69 3.36 -16.97
N VAL A 176 -3.68 3.54 -16.08
CA VAL A 176 -3.48 3.31 -14.65
C VAL A 176 -3.25 1.83 -14.30
N ILE A 177 -3.87 0.89 -15.04
CA ILE A 177 -3.59 -0.54 -14.87
C ILE A 177 -2.12 -0.86 -15.20
N LEU A 178 -1.59 -0.31 -16.30
CA LEU A 178 -0.18 -0.47 -16.68
C LEU A 178 0.76 0.17 -15.64
N ASP A 179 0.47 1.39 -15.19
CA ASP A 179 1.25 2.05 -14.15
C ASP A 179 1.30 1.21 -12.87
N ILE A 180 0.15 0.74 -12.37
CA ILE A 180 0.06 -0.12 -11.19
C ILE A 180 0.84 -1.43 -11.40
N HIS A 181 0.73 -2.05 -12.58
CA HIS A 181 1.47 -3.26 -12.90
C HIS A 181 2.97 -3.05 -12.77
N PHE A 182 3.54 -2.05 -13.44
CA PHE A 182 4.99 -1.80 -13.42
C PHE A 182 5.49 -1.29 -12.06
N LEU A 183 4.67 -0.54 -11.31
CA LEU A 183 4.97 -0.21 -9.92
C LEU A 183 5.05 -1.47 -9.04
N SER A 184 4.11 -2.40 -9.20
CA SER A 184 4.07 -3.65 -8.41
C SER A 184 5.22 -4.60 -8.73
N GLN A 185 5.73 -4.57 -9.97
CA GLN A 185 6.85 -5.39 -10.44
C GLN A 185 8.21 -4.81 -10.03
N ALA A 186 8.28 -3.60 -9.47
CA ALA A 186 9.56 -3.00 -9.10
C ALA A 186 10.20 -3.70 -7.88
N ASP A 187 11.53 -3.59 -7.75
CA ASP A 187 12.28 -4.17 -6.63
C ASP A 187 12.00 -3.45 -5.29
N PHE A 188 11.52 -2.20 -5.36
CA PHE A 188 11.15 -1.36 -4.23
C PHE A 188 10.16 -0.28 -4.69
N LEU A 189 9.32 0.22 -3.79
CA LEU A 189 8.29 1.21 -4.09
C LEU A 189 8.46 2.50 -3.24
N VAL A 190 8.55 3.66 -3.87
CA VAL A 190 8.57 4.96 -3.18
C VAL A 190 7.37 5.79 -3.62
N CYS A 191 6.51 6.17 -2.67
CA CYS A 191 5.26 6.85 -3.01
C CYS A 191 4.62 7.54 -1.80
N THR A 192 3.37 7.97 -1.96
CA THR A 192 2.46 8.31 -0.87
C THR A 192 1.39 7.23 -0.70
N PHE A 193 1.29 6.62 0.48
CA PHE A 193 0.24 5.66 0.80
C PHE A 193 -1.12 6.29 1.06
N SER A 194 -1.24 7.62 1.12
CA SER A 194 -2.54 8.29 0.97
C SER A 194 -3.19 8.03 -0.41
N SER A 195 -2.40 7.65 -1.43
CA SER A 195 -2.91 7.27 -2.75
C SER A 195 -3.27 5.79 -2.86
N GLN A 196 -4.53 5.51 -3.21
CA GLN A 196 -5.00 4.15 -3.49
C GLN A 196 -4.18 3.46 -4.59
N VAL A 197 -3.73 4.21 -5.61
CA VAL A 197 -2.89 3.67 -6.70
C VAL A 197 -1.63 3.01 -6.15
N CYS A 198 -0.95 3.65 -5.19
CA CYS A 198 0.25 3.08 -4.61
C CYS A 198 -0.07 1.88 -3.72
N ARG A 199 -1.14 1.94 -2.93
CA ARG A 199 -1.55 0.83 -2.07
C ARG A 199 -1.92 -0.41 -2.88
N VAL A 200 -2.60 -0.26 -4.01
CA VAL A 200 -2.91 -1.38 -4.91
C VAL A 200 -1.63 -1.98 -5.53
N ALA A 201 -0.69 -1.14 -5.97
CA ALA A 201 0.59 -1.64 -6.47
C ALA A 201 1.38 -2.40 -5.38
N TYR A 202 1.38 -1.88 -4.15
CA TYR A 202 1.99 -2.53 -2.99
C TYR A 202 1.30 -3.85 -2.62
N GLU A 203 -0.03 -3.92 -2.67
CA GLU A 203 -0.81 -5.15 -2.45
C GLU A 203 -0.45 -6.20 -3.52
N ILE A 204 -0.41 -5.83 -4.80
CA ILE A 204 -0.03 -6.75 -5.89
C ILE A 204 1.41 -7.25 -5.70
N MET A 205 2.33 -6.38 -5.29
CA MET A 205 3.74 -6.72 -5.03
C MET A 205 3.88 -7.88 -4.01
N GLN A 206 2.99 -7.98 -3.02
CA GLN A 206 3.00 -9.08 -2.03
C GLN A 206 2.77 -10.45 -2.66
N THR A 207 2.22 -10.50 -3.88
CA THR A 207 1.93 -11.75 -4.59
C THR A 207 3.06 -12.21 -5.51
N LEU A 208 4.09 -11.37 -5.67
CA LEU A 208 5.24 -11.58 -6.56
C LEU A 208 6.49 -12.04 -5.80
N HIS A 209 6.50 -11.90 -4.47
CA HIS A 209 7.61 -12.27 -3.59
C HIS A 209 7.11 -13.07 -2.38
N PRO A 210 7.97 -13.85 -1.71
CA PRO A 210 7.60 -14.54 -0.47
C PRO A 210 7.18 -13.58 0.65
N ASP A 211 7.93 -12.49 0.81
CA ASP A 211 7.64 -11.38 1.73
C ASP A 211 8.18 -10.08 1.13
N ALA A 212 7.28 -9.21 0.70
CA ALA A 212 7.60 -7.86 0.21
C ALA A 212 7.01 -6.78 1.12
N SER A 213 6.67 -7.13 2.37
CA SER A 213 6.03 -6.19 3.31
C SER A 213 6.91 -5.00 3.65
N ALA A 214 8.23 -5.14 3.53
CA ALA A 214 9.19 -4.06 3.77
C ALA A 214 9.69 -3.38 2.48
N ASN A 215 9.17 -3.75 1.30
CA ASN A 215 9.67 -3.25 0.01
C ASN A 215 9.04 -1.91 -0.39
N PHE A 216 8.87 -1.00 0.57
CA PHE A 216 8.36 0.33 0.30
C PHE A 216 8.97 1.42 1.19
N HIS A 217 8.85 2.65 0.74
CA HIS A 217 8.92 3.85 1.58
C HIS A 217 7.77 4.78 1.22
N SER A 218 6.90 5.05 2.19
CA SER A 218 5.79 6.00 2.04
C SER A 218 6.21 7.36 2.62
N LEU A 219 5.93 8.44 1.91
CA LEU A 219 6.24 9.80 2.38
C LEU A 219 5.21 10.34 3.39
N ASP A 220 4.07 9.66 3.52
CA ASP A 220 2.97 10.10 4.38
C ASP A 220 2.44 8.96 5.26
N ASP A 221 1.34 8.32 4.85
CA ASP A 221 0.62 7.35 5.65
C ASP A 221 1.40 6.03 5.77
N ILE A 222 1.12 5.28 6.84
CA ILE A 222 1.37 3.84 6.88
C ILE A 222 0.37 3.11 5.97
N TYR A 223 0.56 1.80 5.76
CA TYR A 223 -0.44 1.03 5.01
C TYR A 223 -1.79 1.05 5.74
N TYR A 224 -2.86 1.25 4.98
CA TYR A 224 -4.23 1.15 5.47
C TYR A 224 -5.18 0.74 4.35
N PHE A 225 -6.32 0.16 4.74
CA PHE A 225 -7.43 -0.17 3.87
C PHE A 225 -8.65 0.69 4.23
N GLY A 226 -9.28 1.32 3.23
CA GLY A 226 -10.44 2.19 3.46
C GLY A 226 -11.59 1.45 4.12
N GLY A 227 -12.07 1.95 5.26
CA GLY A 227 -13.13 1.29 6.03
C GLY A 227 -12.67 0.07 6.85
N GLN A 228 -11.37 -0.10 7.09
CA GLN A 228 -10.83 -1.10 8.01
C GLN A 228 -11.35 -0.95 9.45
N ASN A 229 -11.23 -2.02 10.24
CA ASN A 229 -11.33 -1.97 11.69
C ASN A 229 -10.12 -1.26 12.29
N ALA A 230 -10.18 -0.93 13.59
CA ALA A 230 -9.13 -0.19 14.26
C ALA A 230 -7.75 -0.87 14.16
N HIS A 231 -6.75 -0.16 13.64
CA HIS A 231 -5.36 -0.61 13.62
C HIS A 231 -4.75 -0.42 15.01
N ASN A 232 -4.44 -1.53 15.66
CA ASN A 232 -3.89 -1.52 17.01
C ASN A 232 -2.47 -2.09 17.04
N GLN A 233 -1.68 -1.56 17.96
CA GLN A 233 -0.40 -2.07 18.37
C GLN A 233 -0.41 -2.33 19.88
N ILE A 234 0.58 -3.06 20.37
CA ILE A 234 0.78 -3.34 21.80
C ILE A 234 2.12 -2.73 22.19
N ALA A 235 2.13 -1.89 23.23
CA ALA A 235 3.36 -1.41 23.82
C ALA A 235 4.16 -2.59 24.41
N ILE A 236 5.45 -2.70 24.05
CA ILE A 236 6.35 -3.74 24.54
C ILE A 236 7.40 -3.20 25.51
N TYR A 237 7.66 -1.90 25.47
CA TYR A 237 8.56 -1.20 26.40
C TYR A 237 7.85 0.01 27.00
N PRO A 238 8.16 0.37 28.27
CA PRO A 238 7.60 1.56 28.88
C PRO A 238 8.12 2.82 28.19
N HIS A 239 7.31 3.88 28.22
CA HIS A 239 7.69 5.21 27.75
C HIS A 239 7.17 6.28 28.68
N GLN A 240 8.11 7.04 29.25
CA GLN A 240 7.80 8.29 29.94
C GLN A 240 7.94 9.45 28.94
N PRO A 241 6.89 10.27 28.75
CA PRO A 241 6.92 11.45 27.89
C PRO A 241 8.01 12.42 28.32
N ARG A 242 8.84 12.88 27.37
CA ARG A 242 9.77 13.98 27.60
C ARG A 242 9.10 15.35 27.39
N THR A 243 8.15 15.40 26.48
CA THR A 243 7.40 16.61 26.12
C THR A 243 5.89 16.41 26.31
N ALA A 244 5.12 17.50 26.20
CA ALA A 244 3.66 17.44 26.27
C ALA A 244 3.02 16.76 25.05
N ASP A 245 3.75 16.68 23.94
CA ASP A 245 3.30 16.09 22.69
C ASP A 245 3.37 14.56 22.70
N GLU A 246 4.09 13.97 23.67
CA GLU A 246 4.29 12.52 23.82
C GLU A 246 3.23 11.88 24.74
N ILE A 247 2.93 10.59 24.51
CA ILE A 247 2.03 9.79 25.35
C ILE A 247 2.80 8.80 26.24
N PRO A 248 2.38 8.64 27.51
CA PRO A 248 2.94 7.60 28.35
C PRO A 248 2.45 6.22 27.90
N MET A 249 3.32 5.22 28.01
CA MET A 249 3.01 3.83 27.69
C MET A 249 3.60 2.90 28.74
N GLU A 250 2.85 1.87 29.11
CA GLU A 250 3.36 0.71 29.84
C GLU A 250 3.27 -0.56 28.97
N PRO A 251 4.15 -1.55 29.14
CA PRO A 251 4.04 -2.82 28.43
C PRO A 251 2.65 -3.45 28.58
N GLY A 252 2.04 -3.81 27.44
CA GLY A 252 0.68 -4.35 27.36
C GLY A 252 -0.40 -3.32 27.04
N ASP A 253 -0.12 -2.01 27.11
CA ASP A 253 -1.09 -0.99 26.70
C ASP A 253 -1.40 -1.11 25.19
N ILE A 254 -2.68 -0.97 24.85
CA ILE A 254 -3.15 -0.98 23.45
C ILE A 254 -3.06 0.43 22.88
N ILE A 255 -2.30 0.56 21.80
CA ILE A 255 -2.10 1.82 21.09
C ILE A 255 -2.86 1.77 19.76
N GLY A 256 -3.82 2.66 19.56
CA GLY A 256 -4.43 2.87 18.25
C GLY A 256 -3.52 3.75 17.41
N VAL A 257 -2.85 3.18 16.41
CA VAL A 257 -1.91 3.93 15.57
C VAL A 257 -2.68 4.79 14.57
N ALA A 258 -2.22 6.03 14.38
CA ALA A 258 -2.70 6.93 13.34
C ALA A 258 -1.72 7.03 12.17
N GLY A 259 -0.41 6.95 12.43
CA GLY A 259 0.63 6.97 11.40
C GLY A 259 2.04 6.95 11.99
N ASN A 260 3.02 6.80 11.12
CA ASN A 260 4.46 6.89 11.41
C ASN A 260 4.99 8.18 10.80
N HIS A 261 5.79 8.95 11.53
CA HIS A 261 6.36 10.20 11.02
C HIS A 261 7.71 10.00 10.31
N TRP A 262 8.22 8.77 10.28
CA TRP A 262 9.47 8.39 9.62
C TRP A 262 10.72 9.06 10.23
N ASP A 263 10.59 9.60 11.45
CA ASP A 263 11.65 10.26 12.23
C ASP A 263 12.03 9.49 13.53
N GLY A 264 11.49 8.26 13.67
CA GLY A 264 11.61 7.43 14.87
C GLY A 264 10.44 7.53 15.84
N TYR A 265 9.49 8.45 15.60
CA TYR A 265 8.23 8.55 16.32
C TYR A 265 7.02 8.20 15.44
N SER A 266 6.00 7.65 16.10
CA SER A 266 4.68 7.44 15.54
C SER A 266 3.65 8.24 16.35
N LYS A 267 2.49 8.51 15.74
CA LYS A 267 1.36 9.17 16.42
C LYS A 267 0.21 8.18 16.62
N GLY A 268 -0.47 8.29 17.75
CA GLY A 268 -1.59 7.41 18.06
C GLY A 268 -2.23 7.72 19.41
N VAL A 269 -3.17 6.88 19.81
CA VAL A 269 -3.91 6.99 21.06
C VAL A 269 -3.61 5.81 21.98
N ASN A 270 -3.14 6.09 23.20
CA ASN A 270 -3.14 5.07 24.25
C ASN A 270 -4.60 4.86 24.70
N ARG A 271 -5.19 3.72 24.33
CA ARG A 271 -6.63 3.47 24.54
C ARG A 271 -7.00 3.36 26.02
N LYS A 272 -6.08 2.96 26.87
CA LYS A 272 -6.30 2.85 28.32
C LYS A 272 -6.43 4.22 28.97
N LEU A 273 -5.69 5.21 28.47
CA LEU A 273 -5.65 6.56 29.02
C LEU A 273 -6.50 7.56 28.24
N GLY A 274 -6.93 7.21 27.03
CA GLY A 274 -7.63 8.12 26.12
C GLY A 274 -6.78 9.31 25.66
N ARG A 275 -5.44 9.19 25.74
CA ARG A 275 -4.50 10.27 25.37
C ARG A 275 -3.91 10.02 24.00
N THR A 276 -3.91 11.05 23.16
CA THR A 276 -3.31 11.05 21.82
C THR A 276 -2.02 11.84 21.84
N GLY A 277 -1.00 11.34 21.13
CA GLY A 277 0.28 12.01 20.98
C GLY A 277 1.33 11.11 20.34
N LEU A 278 2.59 11.51 20.46
CA LEU A 278 3.74 10.84 19.90
C LEU A 278 4.27 9.75 20.82
N TYR A 279 4.85 8.71 20.23
CA TYR A 279 5.58 7.67 20.94
C TYR A 279 6.69 7.09 20.06
N PRO A 280 7.81 6.62 20.61
CA PRO A 280 8.88 6.02 19.82
C PRO A 280 8.41 4.74 19.12
N SER A 281 8.55 4.67 17.79
CA SER A 281 7.96 3.61 16.97
C SER A 281 8.52 2.21 17.31
N TYR A 282 9.75 2.10 17.79
CA TYR A 282 10.36 0.82 18.16
C TYR A 282 9.80 0.22 19.47
N LYS A 283 9.00 0.97 20.25
CA LYS A 283 8.48 0.54 21.55
C LYS A 283 7.16 -0.21 21.50
N VAL A 284 6.67 -0.47 20.31
CA VAL A 284 5.41 -1.15 20.07
C VAL A 284 5.62 -2.36 19.15
N ARG A 285 4.66 -3.27 19.17
CA ARG A 285 4.55 -4.38 18.23
C ARG A 285 3.15 -4.38 17.63
N GLU A 286 3.03 -4.72 16.35
CA GLU A 286 1.74 -4.92 15.69
C GLU A 286 0.85 -5.92 16.46
N LYS A 287 -0.45 -5.59 16.58
CA LYS A 287 -1.47 -6.51 17.10
C LYS A 287 -2.18 -7.17 15.91
N ILE A 288 -1.80 -8.40 15.62
CA ILE A 288 -2.45 -9.18 14.56
C ILE A 288 -3.83 -9.61 15.05
N GLU A 289 -4.87 -9.20 14.33
CA GLU A 289 -6.25 -9.59 14.59
C GLU A 289 -6.61 -10.81 13.75
N THR A 290 -7.25 -11.81 14.35
CA THR A 290 -7.68 -13.02 13.66
C THR A 290 -9.20 -13.15 13.68
N VAL A 291 -9.76 -13.63 12.58
CA VAL A 291 -11.20 -13.87 12.43
C VAL A 291 -11.40 -15.30 11.92
N LYS A 292 -12.42 -15.99 12.42
CA LYS A 292 -12.77 -17.33 11.96
C LYS A 292 -13.48 -17.28 10.61
N TYR A 293 -12.73 -17.44 9.52
CA TYR A 293 -13.26 -17.58 8.17
C TYR A 293 -13.63 -19.05 7.88
N PRO A 294 -14.48 -19.31 6.87
CA PRO A 294 -14.63 -20.64 6.30
C PRO A 294 -13.33 -21.14 5.65
N THR A 295 -13.04 -22.44 5.77
CA THR A 295 -11.79 -23.06 5.26
C THR A 295 -11.96 -23.84 3.95
N TYR A 296 -13.19 -23.95 3.43
CA TYR A 296 -13.53 -24.57 2.14
C TYR A 296 -12.79 -25.89 1.81
N PRO A 297 -12.84 -26.94 2.67
CA PRO A 297 -12.09 -28.19 2.47
C PRO A 297 -12.48 -28.97 1.20
N GLU A 298 -13.65 -28.68 0.62
CA GLU A 298 -14.09 -29.23 -0.66
C GLU A 298 -13.25 -28.80 -1.86
N ALA A 299 -12.47 -27.71 -1.76
CA ALA A 299 -11.56 -27.28 -2.83
C ALA A 299 -10.32 -28.18 -3.01
N GLU A 300 -10.04 -29.06 -2.02
CA GLU A 300 -8.94 -30.02 -2.04
C GLU A 300 -9.35 -31.40 -2.57
N LYS A 301 -10.62 -31.57 -2.96
CA LYS A 301 -11.18 -32.81 -3.49
C LYS A 301 -11.16 -32.80 -5.02
#